data_AF-I8TYR8-F1
#
_entry.id   AF-I8TYR8-F1
#
_cell.length_a   1.000
_cell.length_b   1.000
_cell.length_c   1.000
_cell.angle_alpha   90.00
_cell.angle_beta   90.00
_cell.angle_gamma   90.00
#
_symmetry.space_group_name_H-M   'P 1'
#
loop_
_entity.id
_entity.type
_entity.pdbx_description
1 polymer ?
#
loop_
_entity_poly.entity_id
_entity_poly.type
_entity_poly.pdbx_seq_one_letter_code
_entity_poly.pdbx_strand_id
1 'polypeptide(L)'
;MDVYLNPLPPLLDNSIAKWAYISLAALANLPGQFNRTAFEAPWATSEISDEGFSTALSYLNTTDFVAYDSRFFDIIGPNATVEHVQKLAYQVHEAPCYIKDTNQLFFVEWGPPGGDDGIHSWQYLLDVETNTLRNITTNPPTYNVHGCVYYNHSIHVVTDGYSDLQTGELAKIDPHSHEKTTLLNNYLVQPFAGFNDLEIDQVGNFWLTDSKSGWGRQIVEFAPPTNPSVYFVERSTFRTKVVYTTTGNTNGIAISPDGNTLFIPETGVSKYFPKRTDPYGMRQLWAFDVSKSRSVLSNQRFLSNPISYFYDGVRVSRHGLIFCGAGDGVDVLDPDTGYTLGTIRVGGGENGAVSVAFGEHELWIVGKGGVWHVKGIQERLAREW
;
A
#
# COMPACT_ATOMS: atom_id res chain seq x y z
N MET A 1 13.09 -11.05 28.20
CA MET A 1 12.31 -11.35 26.99
C MET A 1 10.87 -11.73 27.34
N ASP A 2 10.67 -12.76 28.18
CA ASP A 2 9.37 -13.39 28.45
C ASP A 2 8.23 -12.50 28.98
N VAL A 3 8.52 -11.31 29.54
CA VAL A 3 7.47 -10.39 30.01
C VAL A 3 6.90 -9.51 28.89
N TYR A 4 7.67 -9.25 27.83
CA TYR A 4 7.27 -8.35 26.73
C TYR A 4 6.52 -9.06 25.61
N LEU A 5 6.55 -10.39 25.60
CA LEU A 5 5.89 -11.23 24.62
C LEU A 5 4.93 -12.18 25.35
N ASN A 6 3.69 -12.25 24.88
CA ASN A 6 2.74 -13.27 25.30
C ASN A 6 3.13 -14.64 24.72
N PRO A 7 2.72 -15.75 25.36
CA PRO A 7 2.85 -17.06 24.76
C PRO A 7 2.05 -17.13 23.46
N LEU A 8 2.60 -17.82 22.47
CA LEU A 8 1.89 -18.11 21.23
C LEU A 8 0.80 -19.17 21.47
N PRO A 9 -0.33 -19.11 20.75
CA PRO A 9 -1.36 -20.14 20.85
C PRO A 9 -0.85 -21.49 20.32
N PRO A 10 -1.33 -22.63 20.86
CA PRO A 10 -0.87 -23.97 20.45
C PRO A 10 -1.05 -24.29 18.96
N LEU A 11 -1.96 -23.60 18.28
CA LEU A 11 -2.16 -23.75 16.83
C LEU A 11 -0.88 -23.43 16.04
N LEU A 12 0.03 -22.61 16.58
CA LEU A 12 1.29 -22.22 15.97
C LEU A 12 2.48 -23.11 16.34
N ASP A 13 2.30 -24.16 17.14
CA ASP A 13 3.41 -25.02 17.62
C ASP A 13 4.24 -25.63 16.47
N ASN A 14 3.61 -25.83 15.30
CA ASN A 14 4.25 -26.36 14.10
C ASN A 14 4.35 -25.34 12.95
N SER A 15 4.16 -24.04 13.23
CA SER A 15 4.29 -22.99 12.22
C SER A 15 5.72 -22.94 11.67
N ILE A 16 5.85 -22.85 10.35
CA ILE A 16 7.15 -22.66 9.68
C ILE A 16 7.62 -21.21 9.87
N ALA A 17 6.70 -20.26 9.79
CA ALA A 17 7.00 -18.84 9.99
C ALA A 17 7.30 -18.54 11.45
N LYS A 18 8.09 -17.49 11.67
CA LYS A 18 8.43 -16.96 12.99
C LYS A 18 7.42 -15.92 13.43
N TRP A 19 6.91 -16.09 14.65
CA TRP A 19 5.86 -15.28 15.23
C TRP A 19 6.29 -14.59 16.50
N ALA A 20 5.74 -13.40 16.74
CA ALA A 20 5.71 -12.81 18.07
C ALA A 20 4.29 -12.36 18.42
N TYR A 21 3.91 -12.52 19.69
CA TYR A 21 2.70 -11.90 20.23
C TYR A 21 3.10 -10.86 21.27
N ILE A 22 2.87 -9.59 20.97
CA ILE A 22 3.26 -8.48 21.83
C ILE A 22 2.39 -8.43 23.09
N SER A 23 3.03 -8.28 24.25
CA SER A 23 2.34 -7.91 25.49
C SER A 23 2.18 -6.40 25.58
N LEU A 24 1.03 -5.89 25.12
CA LEU A 24 0.73 -4.45 25.20
C LEU A 24 0.71 -3.94 26.65
N ALA A 25 0.32 -4.78 27.61
CA ALA A 25 0.37 -4.45 29.04
C ALA A 25 1.81 -4.23 29.53
N ALA A 26 2.77 -5.04 29.07
CA ALA A 26 4.18 -4.85 29.41
C ALA A 26 4.80 -3.65 28.68
N LEU A 27 4.38 -3.39 27.43
CA LEU A 27 4.82 -2.20 26.69
C LEU A 27 4.19 -0.89 27.19
N ALA A 28 3.17 -0.95 28.04
CA ALA A 28 2.54 0.24 28.61
C ALA A 28 3.47 1.02 29.57
N ASN A 29 4.46 0.34 30.16
CA ASN A 29 5.44 0.95 31.05
C ASN A 29 6.83 0.33 30.84
N LEU A 30 7.60 0.91 29.92
CA LEU A 30 8.95 0.45 29.59
C LEU A 30 9.96 0.88 30.67
N PRO A 31 10.80 -0.04 31.18
CA PRO A 31 11.87 0.32 32.10
C PRO A 31 13.03 1.00 31.37
N GLY A 32 13.79 1.81 32.12
CA GLY A 32 15.01 2.41 31.62
C GLY A 32 14.82 3.57 30.65
N GLN A 33 15.86 3.87 29.89
CA GLN A 33 15.86 4.85 28.80
C GLN A 33 15.57 4.15 27.48
N PHE A 34 14.82 4.84 26.61
CA PHE A 34 14.50 4.40 25.26
C PHE A 34 14.22 5.64 24.39
N ASN A 35 14.57 5.59 23.12
CA ASN A 35 14.33 6.68 22.19
C ASN A 35 13.98 6.12 20.80
N ARG A 36 12.80 6.47 20.30
CA ARG A 36 12.34 6.10 18.95
C ARG A 36 11.45 7.18 18.40
N THR A 37 11.64 7.51 17.13
CA THR A 37 10.68 8.32 16.40
C THR A 37 9.50 7.48 15.92
N ALA A 38 8.35 8.12 15.68
CA ALA A 38 7.22 7.41 15.06
C ALA A 38 7.48 7.05 13.58
N PHE A 39 8.64 7.41 13.01
CA PHE A 39 9.02 7.12 11.62
C PHE A 39 9.82 5.83 11.47
N GLU A 40 10.37 5.33 12.57
CA GLU A 40 11.12 4.08 12.59
C GLU A 40 10.22 2.97 13.11
N ALA A 41 10.59 1.71 12.88
CA ALA A 41 9.84 0.58 13.39
C ALA A 41 10.09 0.38 14.90
N PRO A 42 9.15 -0.22 15.68
CA PRO A 42 9.34 -0.39 17.12
C PRO A 42 10.68 -1.06 17.53
N TRP A 43 11.14 -2.04 16.77
CA TRP A 43 12.41 -2.75 17.01
C TRP A 43 13.64 -2.04 16.45
N ALA A 44 13.48 -0.92 15.72
CA ALA A 44 14.56 -0.02 15.36
C ALA A 44 14.86 1.02 16.46
N THR A 45 14.19 0.92 17.62
CA THR A 45 14.48 1.75 18.80
C THR A 45 15.95 1.60 19.20
N SER A 46 16.68 2.70 19.24
CA SER A 46 18.06 2.76 19.71
C SER A 46 18.09 3.21 21.18
N GLU A 47 19.27 3.12 21.81
CA GLU A 47 19.51 3.65 23.16
C GLU A 47 18.59 3.05 24.23
N ILE A 48 18.48 1.71 24.24
CA ILE A 48 17.69 0.98 25.22
C ILE A 48 18.58 0.56 26.40
N SER A 49 18.30 1.06 27.60
CA SER A 49 19.10 0.71 28.78
C SER A 49 18.67 -0.60 29.47
N ASP A 50 17.45 -1.09 29.20
CA ASP A 50 16.96 -2.36 29.73
C ASP A 50 17.32 -3.53 28.80
N GLU A 51 18.15 -4.45 29.28
CA GLU A 51 18.63 -5.60 28.49
C GLU A 51 17.47 -6.53 28.07
N GLY A 52 16.48 -6.70 28.95
CA GLY A 52 15.31 -7.53 28.69
C GLY A 52 14.46 -7.02 27.53
N PHE A 53 14.26 -5.70 27.47
CA PHE A 53 13.52 -5.02 26.42
C PHE A 53 14.31 -4.99 25.11
N SER A 54 15.61 -4.69 25.18
CA SER A 54 16.52 -4.74 24.03
C SER A 54 16.53 -6.12 23.36
N THR A 55 16.54 -7.19 24.17
CA THR A 55 16.46 -8.58 23.68
C THR A 55 15.12 -8.86 23.00
N ALA A 56 14.01 -8.38 23.57
CA ALA A 56 12.68 -8.57 22.98
C ALA A 56 12.56 -7.86 21.62
N LEU A 57 13.02 -6.61 21.52
CA LEU A 57 13.03 -5.87 20.25
C LEU A 57 13.93 -6.53 19.21
N SER A 58 15.11 -7.03 19.61
CA SER A 58 16.00 -7.79 18.72
C SER A 58 15.30 -9.04 18.15
N TYR A 59 14.53 -9.76 18.98
CA TYR A 59 13.75 -10.91 18.51
C TYR A 59 12.66 -10.51 17.52
N LEU A 60 11.90 -9.43 17.79
CA LEU A 60 10.88 -8.92 16.86
C LEU A 60 11.47 -8.55 15.49
N ASN A 61 12.75 -8.21 15.41
CA ASN A 61 13.38 -7.95 14.12
C ASN A 61 13.61 -9.21 13.27
N THR A 62 13.44 -10.40 13.87
CA THR A 62 13.65 -11.70 13.21
C THR A 62 12.35 -12.43 12.83
N THR A 63 11.19 -11.85 13.16
CA THR A 63 9.88 -12.48 12.95
C THR A 63 9.27 -12.13 11.61
N ASP A 64 8.52 -13.06 11.04
CA ASP A 64 7.72 -12.86 9.83
C ASP A 64 6.37 -12.20 10.16
N PHE A 65 5.83 -12.50 11.33
CA PHE A 65 4.52 -12.01 11.78
C PHE A 65 4.59 -11.50 13.22
N VAL A 66 4.03 -10.30 13.44
CA VAL A 66 3.89 -9.71 14.77
C VAL A 66 2.42 -9.47 15.08
N ALA A 67 1.88 -10.14 16.09
CA ALA A 67 0.51 -9.95 16.56
C ALA A 67 0.46 -8.90 17.68
N TYR A 68 -0.52 -8.01 17.61
CA TYR A 68 -0.94 -7.10 18.69
C TYR A 68 -2.28 -7.51 19.30
N ASP A 69 -3.08 -8.27 18.54
CA ASP A 69 -4.38 -8.80 18.90
C ASP A 69 -4.45 -10.29 18.55
N SER A 70 -5.07 -11.11 19.41
CA SER A 70 -5.18 -12.57 19.17
C SER A 70 -5.95 -12.92 17.91
N ARG A 71 -6.86 -12.06 17.45
CA ARG A 71 -7.62 -12.26 16.19
C ARG A 71 -6.70 -12.38 14.97
N PHE A 72 -5.49 -11.82 15.03
CA PHE A 72 -4.52 -11.90 13.94
C PHE A 72 -4.10 -13.35 13.61
N PHE A 73 -4.12 -14.25 14.60
CA PHE A 73 -3.80 -15.66 14.37
C PHE A 73 -4.84 -16.37 13.51
N ASP A 74 -6.12 -16.04 13.68
CA ASP A 74 -7.20 -16.63 12.88
C ASP A 74 -7.23 -16.06 11.46
N ILE A 75 -6.76 -14.82 11.28
CA ILE A 75 -6.66 -14.16 9.97
C ILE A 75 -5.56 -14.78 9.13
N ILE A 76 -4.37 -14.92 9.70
CA ILE A 76 -3.18 -15.36 8.96
C ILE A 76 -3.04 -16.88 9.00
N GLY A 77 -3.23 -17.52 10.15
CA GLY A 77 -3.16 -18.96 10.31
C GLY A 77 -1.74 -19.56 10.41
N PRO A 78 -1.63 -20.82 10.85
CA PRO A 78 -0.34 -21.48 11.14
C PRO A 78 0.44 -21.92 9.89
N ASN A 79 -0.24 -22.04 8.75
CA ASN A 79 0.37 -22.48 7.50
C ASN A 79 0.98 -21.31 6.71
N ALA A 80 0.82 -20.07 7.20
CA ALA A 80 1.26 -18.91 6.47
C ALA A 80 2.79 -18.80 6.44
N THR A 81 3.34 -18.39 5.30
CA THR A 81 4.78 -18.17 5.11
C THR A 81 5.03 -16.88 4.37
N VAL A 82 6.13 -16.19 4.67
CA VAL A 82 6.59 -15.01 3.92
C VAL A 82 7.86 -15.38 3.15
N GLU A 83 7.84 -15.26 1.82
CA GLU A 83 8.98 -15.56 0.96
C GLU A 83 9.40 -14.33 0.16
N HIS A 84 10.69 -13.98 0.17
CA HIS A 84 11.25 -12.89 -0.64
C HIS A 84 11.53 -13.37 -2.07
N VAL A 85 10.49 -13.40 -2.91
CA VAL A 85 10.51 -14.02 -4.24
C VAL A 85 11.28 -13.23 -5.29
N GLN A 86 11.40 -11.90 -5.13
CA GLN A 86 12.24 -11.06 -5.99
C GLN A 86 13.10 -10.11 -5.15
N LYS A 87 14.41 -10.17 -5.32
CA LYS A 87 15.37 -9.25 -4.70
C LYS A 87 15.75 -8.17 -5.70
N LEU A 88 15.17 -6.99 -5.55
CA LEU A 88 15.36 -5.84 -6.45
C LEU A 88 16.16 -4.74 -5.75
N ALA A 89 16.46 -3.67 -6.50
CA ALA A 89 17.14 -2.51 -5.94
C ALA A 89 16.37 -1.94 -4.73
N TYR A 90 17.08 -1.27 -3.83
CA TYR A 90 16.46 -0.51 -2.74
C TYR A 90 15.84 0.78 -3.27
N GLN A 91 14.82 0.63 -4.11
CA GLN A 91 14.05 1.63 -4.81
C GLN A 91 12.57 1.41 -4.53
N VAL A 92 11.76 2.45 -4.69
CA VAL A 92 10.31 2.30 -4.52
C VAL A 92 9.80 1.43 -5.67
N HIS A 93 9.17 0.32 -5.31
CA HIS A 93 8.37 -0.47 -6.23
C HIS A 93 6.91 -0.32 -5.83
N GLU A 94 6.03 -0.19 -6.81
CA GLU A 94 4.66 0.28 -6.63
C GLU A 94 3.66 -0.46 -7.54
N ALA A 95 2.39 -0.08 -7.43
CA ALA A 95 1.32 -0.51 -8.32
C ALA A 95 1.11 -2.04 -8.42
N PRO A 96 1.24 -2.85 -7.35
CA PRO A 96 0.99 -4.27 -7.46
C PRO A 96 -0.48 -4.56 -7.78
N CYS A 97 -0.72 -5.35 -8.83
CA CYS A 97 -2.02 -5.93 -9.09
C CYS A 97 -1.85 -7.37 -9.61
N TYR A 98 -2.58 -8.29 -8.98
CA TYR A 98 -2.59 -9.69 -9.38
C TYR A 98 -3.59 -9.91 -10.51
N ILE A 99 -3.11 -10.47 -11.62
CA ILE A 99 -3.84 -10.70 -12.85
C ILE A 99 -4.28 -12.17 -12.86
N LYS A 100 -5.54 -12.40 -12.50
CA LYS A 100 -6.10 -13.76 -12.36
C LYS A 100 -6.10 -14.53 -13.67
N ASP A 101 -6.30 -13.86 -14.81
CA ASP A 101 -6.37 -14.52 -16.12
C ASP A 101 -5.03 -15.11 -16.58
N THR A 102 -3.91 -14.61 -16.06
CA THR A 102 -2.56 -15.02 -16.50
C THR A 102 -1.69 -15.56 -15.37
N ASN A 103 -2.17 -15.58 -14.12
CA ASN A 103 -1.38 -15.90 -12.92
C ASN A 103 -0.10 -15.06 -12.85
N GLN A 104 -0.24 -13.76 -13.06
CA GLN A 104 0.90 -12.84 -13.04
C GLN A 104 0.67 -11.68 -12.09
N LEU A 105 1.75 -11.19 -11.49
CA LEU A 105 1.76 -9.96 -10.73
C LEU A 105 2.37 -8.86 -11.59
N PHE A 106 1.59 -7.84 -11.89
CA PHE A 106 2.06 -6.60 -12.48
C PHE A 106 2.47 -5.62 -11.38
N PHE A 107 3.59 -4.93 -11.55
CA PHE A 107 4.05 -3.87 -10.65
C PHE A 107 5.10 -2.99 -11.37
N VAL A 108 5.62 -1.96 -10.71
CA VAL A 108 6.61 -1.05 -11.29
C VAL A 108 7.77 -0.75 -10.36
N GLU A 109 8.88 -0.26 -10.91
CA GLU A 109 9.84 0.60 -10.22
C GLU A 109 9.40 2.06 -10.41
N TRP A 110 9.51 2.90 -9.38
CA TRP A 110 9.02 4.27 -9.40
C TRP A 110 10.05 5.33 -8.98
N GLY A 111 10.24 6.30 -9.87
CA GLY A 111 10.97 7.54 -9.65
C GLY A 111 12.50 7.43 -9.68
N PRO A 112 13.22 8.57 -9.64
CA PRO A 112 14.67 8.58 -9.77
C PRO A 112 15.40 7.84 -8.62
N PRO A 113 16.60 7.26 -8.86
CA PRO A 113 17.28 7.15 -10.16
C PRO A 113 16.80 5.98 -11.04
N GLY A 114 15.65 5.38 -10.75
CA GLY A 114 15.11 4.28 -11.54
C GLY A 114 14.82 4.68 -12.98
N GLY A 115 14.76 3.71 -13.89
CA GLY A 115 14.45 3.98 -15.31
C GLY A 115 15.47 4.90 -15.98
N ASP A 116 14.99 5.84 -16.79
CA ASP A 116 15.79 6.94 -17.35
C ASP A 116 15.50 8.22 -16.56
N ASP A 117 16.24 8.43 -15.47
CA ASP A 117 16.06 9.52 -14.50
C ASP A 117 14.61 9.67 -13.97
N GLY A 118 14.00 8.54 -13.59
CA GLY A 118 12.62 8.46 -13.11
C GLY A 118 11.56 8.31 -14.19
N ILE A 119 11.94 8.24 -15.47
CA ILE A 119 11.03 7.95 -16.57
C ILE A 119 11.06 6.46 -16.91
N HIS A 120 9.91 5.81 -16.80
CA HIS A 120 9.71 4.39 -17.05
C HIS A 120 8.64 4.18 -18.13
N SER A 121 9.04 3.70 -19.30
CA SER A 121 8.14 3.27 -20.39
C SER A 121 7.81 1.77 -20.37
N TRP A 122 8.30 1.07 -19.34
CA TRP A 122 8.17 -0.36 -19.15
C TRP A 122 7.68 -0.67 -17.74
N GLN A 123 7.14 -1.86 -17.55
CA GLN A 123 6.57 -2.33 -16.28
C GLN A 123 7.06 -3.75 -16.00
N TYR A 124 7.03 -4.16 -14.74
CA TYR A 124 7.35 -5.52 -14.35
C TYR A 124 6.13 -6.43 -14.48
N LEU A 125 6.37 -7.64 -14.97
CA LEU A 125 5.40 -8.73 -14.98
C LEU A 125 6.08 -9.98 -14.43
N LEU A 126 5.63 -10.40 -13.25
CA LEU A 126 6.13 -11.57 -12.52
C LEU A 126 5.17 -12.74 -12.72
N ASP A 127 5.67 -13.84 -13.25
CA ASP A 127 4.98 -15.12 -13.21
C ASP A 127 5.01 -15.67 -11.78
N VAL A 128 3.85 -15.79 -11.13
CA VAL A 128 3.79 -16.08 -9.68
C VAL A 128 4.03 -17.55 -9.34
N GLU A 129 3.99 -18.43 -10.33
CA GLU A 129 4.26 -19.86 -10.15
C GLU A 129 5.76 -20.15 -10.26
N THR A 130 6.42 -19.55 -11.25
CA THR A 130 7.84 -19.78 -11.55
C THR A 130 8.78 -18.76 -10.92
N ASN A 131 8.24 -17.67 -10.37
CA ASN A 131 9.00 -16.49 -9.96
C ASN A 131 9.86 -15.89 -11.08
N THR A 132 9.43 -16.01 -12.33
CA THR A 132 10.13 -15.42 -13.47
C THR A 132 9.68 -13.98 -13.66
N LEU A 133 10.62 -13.05 -13.51
CA LEU A 133 10.38 -11.63 -13.71
C LEU A 133 10.80 -11.20 -15.13
N ARG A 134 9.96 -10.42 -15.80
CA ARG A 134 10.28 -9.78 -17.08
C ARG A 134 9.75 -8.35 -17.14
N ASN A 135 10.34 -7.56 -18.05
CA ASN A 135 9.82 -6.25 -18.39
C ASN A 135 8.84 -6.37 -19.57
N ILE A 136 7.76 -5.60 -19.51
CA ILE A 136 6.81 -5.42 -20.60
C ILE A 136 6.71 -3.95 -20.97
N THR A 137 6.28 -3.67 -22.19
CA THR A 137 5.89 -2.34 -22.64
C THR A 137 4.52 -2.47 -23.30
N THR A 138 3.64 -1.52 -23.03
CA THR A 138 2.31 -1.47 -23.65
C THR A 138 2.36 -0.84 -25.04
N ASN A 139 1.30 -1.01 -25.83
CA ASN A 139 1.15 -0.34 -27.11
C ASN A 139 -0.15 0.51 -27.13
N PRO A 140 -0.06 1.86 -27.20
CA PRO A 140 1.17 2.66 -27.08
C PRO A 140 1.79 2.56 -25.67
N PRO A 141 3.04 3.01 -25.45
CA PRO A 141 3.67 2.95 -24.15
C PRO A 141 2.88 3.66 -23.05
N THR A 142 2.96 3.11 -21.84
CA THR A 142 2.46 3.72 -20.60
C THR A 142 3.66 4.17 -19.80
N TYR A 143 3.70 5.45 -19.46
CA TYR A 143 4.81 6.04 -18.72
C TYR A 143 4.47 6.19 -17.24
N ASN A 144 5.41 5.86 -16.37
CA ASN A 144 5.33 6.13 -14.92
C ASN A 144 3.98 5.75 -14.31
N VAL A 145 3.59 4.48 -14.51
CA VAL A 145 2.47 3.90 -13.76
C VAL A 145 2.80 4.01 -12.27
N HIS A 146 1.79 4.30 -11.46
CA HIS A 146 1.92 4.50 -10.02
C HIS A 146 0.92 3.64 -9.23
N GLY A 147 -0.29 3.47 -9.77
CA GLY A 147 -1.33 2.61 -9.18
C GLY A 147 -1.85 1.59 -10.17
N CYS A 148 -2.26 0.41 -9.67
CA CYS A 148 -2.90 -0.62 -10.46
C CYS A 148 -4.04 -1.32 -9.72
N VAL A 149 -5.12 -1.62 -10.46
CA VAL A 149 -6.20 -2.53 -10.08
C VAL A 149 -6.55 -3.42 -11.28
N TYR A 150 -6.52 -4.73 -11.09
CA TYR A 150 -7.08 -5.68 -12.06
C TYR A 150 -8.59 -5.79 -11.80
N TYR A 151 -9.40 -5.57 -12.83
CA TYR A 151 -10.87 -5.60 -12.75
C TYR A 151 -11.46 -5.99 -14.09
N ASN A 152 -12.42 -6.91 -14.09
CA ASN A 152 -13.16 -7.33 -15.28
C ASN A 152 -12.24 -7.63 -16.49
N HIS A 153 -11.33 -8.59 -16.31
CA HIS A 153 -10.39 -9.09 -17.32
C HIS A 153 -9.43 -8.03 -17.89
N SER A 154 -9.11 -7.00 -17.13
CA SER A 154 -8.23 -5.94 -17.59
C SER A 154 -7.47 -5.29 -16.45
N ILE A 155 -6.25 -4.86 -16.76
CA ILE A 155 -5.40 -4.09 -15.87
C ILE A 155 -5.82 -2.63 -16.02
N HIS A 156 -6.20 -1.98 -14.92
CA HIS A 156 -6.46 -0.54 -14.89
C HIS A 156 -5.34 0.12 -14.12
N VAL A 157 -4.72 1.13 -14.73
CA VAL A 157 -3.57 1.83 -14.16
C VAL A 157 -3.79 3.32 -14.15
N VAL A 158 -3.12 3.97 -13.20
CA VAL A 158 -2.96 5.43 -13.20
C VAL A 158 -1.50 5.81 -13.27
N THR A 159 -1.20 7.00 -13.83
CA THR A 159 0.16 7.47 -14.05
C THR A 159 0.42 8.85 -13.45
N ASP A 160 1.70 9.16 -13.18
CA ASP A 160 2.13 10.52 -12.85
C ASP A 160 2.19 11.42 -14.09
N GLY A 161 2.43 10.83 -15.27
CA GLY A 161 2.92 11.55 -16.45
C GLY A 161 4.46 11.61 -16.46
N TYR A 162 5.03 12.47 -17.31
CA TYR A 162 6.48 12.68 -17.36
C TYR A 162 6.86 14.03 -17.99
N SER A 163 7.92 14.64 -17.46
CA SER A 163 8.47 15.93 -17.89
C SER A 163 7.38 17.00 -18.04
N ASP A 164 7.38 17.77 -19.14
CA ASP A 164 6.33 18.71 -19.54
C ASP A 164 5.43 18.16 -20.68
N LEU A 165 5.64 16.89 -21.07
CA LEU A 165 5.03 16.27 -22.25
C LEU A 165 3.74 15.51 -21.95
N GLN A 166 3.63 14.89 -20.78
CA GLN A 166 2.45 14.10 -20.39
C GLN A 166 2.06 14.36 -18.94
N THR A 167 0.75 14.44 -18.69
CA THR A 167 0.16 14.51 -17.35
C THR A 167 -0.50 13.19 -16.97
N GLY A 168 -0.95 13.04 -15.72
CA GLY A 168 -1.55 11.79 -15.25
C GLY A 168 -2.75 11.33 -16.09
N GLU A 169 -2.83 10.02 -16.33
CA GLU A 169 -3.95 9.39 -17.01
C GLU A 169 -4.45 8.16 -16.24
N LEU A 170 -5.75 7.89 -16.34
CA LEU A 170 -6.34 6.57 -16.09
C LEU A 170 -6.36 5.82 -17.42
N ALA A 171 -5.75 4.64 -17.46
CA ALA A 171 -5.68 3.79 -18.63
C ALA A 171 -6.10 2.36 -18.33
N LYS A 172 -6.51 1.66 -19.39
CA LYS A 172 -6.85 0.24 -19.40
C LYS A 172 -5.84 -0.50 -20.28
N ILE A 173 -5.33 -1.62 -19.80
CA ILE A 173 -4.37 -2.48 -20.50
C ILE A 173 -4.95 -3.88 -20.61
N ASP A 174 -4.89 -4.46 -21.82
CA ASP A 174 -5.20 -5.87 -22.04
C ASP A 174 -4.07 -6.76 -21.48
N PRO A 175 -4.36 -7.74 -20.62
CA PRO A 175 -3.34 -8.55 -19.95
C PRO A 175 -2.58 -9.50 -20.89
N HIS A 176 -3.07 -9.74 -22.10
CA HIS A 176 -2.43 -10.65 -23.06
C HIS A 176 -1.69 -9.92 -24.18
N SER A 177 -2.32 -8.92 -24.79
CA SER A 177 -1.74 -8.15 -25.91
C SER A 177 -0.92 -6.95 -25.44
N HIS A 178 -1.11 -6.52 -24.19
CA HIS A 178 -0.59 -5.26 -23.64
C HIS A 178 -1.03 -4.01 -24.43
N GLU A 179 -2.14 -4.10 -25.17
CA GLU A 179 -2.77 -2.95 -25.80
C GLU A 179 -3.30 -1.99 -24.74
N LYS A 180 -2.95 -0.71 -24.85
CA LYS A 180 -3.36 0.34 -23.91
C LYS A 180 -4.44 1.22 -24.53
N THR A 181 -5.49 1.47 -23.77
CA THR A 181 -6.48 2.52 -24.04
C THR A 181 -6.50 3.54 -22.91
N THR A 182 -6.24 4.82 -23.22
CA THR A 182 -6.45 5.92 -22.27
C THR A 182 -7.95 6.15 -22.07
N LEU A 183 -8.40 6.16 -20.81
CA LEU A 183 -9.80 6.35 -20.43
C LEU A 183 -10.11 7.78 -19.98
N LEU A 184 -9.19 8.40 -19.23
CA LEU A 184 -9.33 9.76 -18.70
C LEU A 184 -7.94 10.38 -18.53
N ASN A 185 -7.72 11.61 -18.99
CA ASN A 185 -6.43 12.30 -18.87
C ASN A 185 -6.55 13.81 -18.57
N ASN A 186 -7.77 14.29 -18.32
CA ASN A 186 -8.03 15.66 -17.93
C ASN A 186 -9.33 15.75 -17.12
N TYR A 187 -9.48 16.83 -16.37
CA TYR A 187 -10.72 17.26 -15.76
C TYR A 187 -11.19 18.57 -16.40
N LEU A 188 -12.11 18.48 -17.38
CA LEU A 188 -12.63 19.64 -18.11
C LEU A 188 -11.50 20.50 -18.71
N VAL A 189 -10.58 19.86 -19.44
CA VAL A 189 -9.37 20.47 -20.05
C VAL A 189 -8.26 20.83 -19.04
N GLN A 190 -8.51 20.75 -17.74
CA GLN A 190 -7.46 20.88 -16.73
C GLN A 190 -6.63 19.59 -16.65
N PRO A 191 -5.29 19.65 -16.69
CA PRO A 191 -4.46 18.49 -16.41
C PRO A 191 -4.58 18.05 -14.95
N PHE A 192 -4.31 16.77 -14.69
CA PHE A 192 -4.11 16.24 -13.33
C PHE A 192 -2.70 16.59 -12.84
N ALA A 193 -2.48 16.61 -11.52
CA ALA A 193 -1.15 16.83 -10.95
C ALA A 193 -0.22 15.62 -11.19
N GLY A 194 -0.80 14.42 -11.13
CA GLY A 194 -0.12 13.14 -11.26
C GLY A 194 -0.80 12.15 -10.33
N PHE A 195 -1.39 11.10 -10.88
CA PHE A 195 -2.11 10.13 -10.07
C PHE A 195 -1.14 9.21 -9.34
N ASN A 196 -1.49 8.84 -8.11
CA ASN A 196 -0.70 7.93 -7.29
C ASN A 196 -1.33 6.53 -7.20
N ASP A 197 -2.62 6.42 -6.86
CA ASP A 197 -3.31 5.11 -6.79
C ASP A 197 -4.74 5.21 -7.32
N LEU A 198 -5.37 4.04 -7.50
CA LEU A 198 -6.77 3.91 -7.85
C LEU A 198 -7.45 2.76 -7.09
N GLU A 199 -8.76 2.88 -6.96
CA GLU A 199 -9.65 1.81 -6.55
C GLU A 199 -10.84 1.72 -7.51
N ILE A 200 -11.36 0.50 -7.69
CA ILE A 200 -12.56 0.25 -8.48
C ILE A 200 -13.64 -0.32 -7.55
N ASP A 201 -14.80 0.36 -7.51
CA ASP A 201 -15.92 -0.10 -6.70
C ASP A 201 -16.65 -1.30 -7.32
N GLN A 202 -17.55 -1.91 -6.56
CA GLN A 202 -18.26 -3.13 -6.96
C GLN A 202 -19.18 -2.96 -8.18
N VAL A 203 -19.46 -1.73 -8.61
CA VAL A 203 -20.22 -1.44 -9.83
C VAL A 203 -19.32 -0.92 -10.96
N GLY A 204 -18.01 -0.88 -10.74
CA GLY A 204 -16.99 -0.55 -11.71
C GLY A 204 -16.64 0.94 -11.82
N ASN A 205 -17.08 1.81 -10.90
CA ASN A 205 -16.64 3.21 -10.89
C ASN A 205 -15.21 3.34 -10.38
N PHE A 206 -14.54 4.41 -10.77
CA PHE A 206 -13.16 4.66 -10.39
C PHE A 206 -13.05 5.70 -9.29
N TRP A 207 -12.12 5.47 -8.37
CA TRP A 207 -11.69 6.39 -7.34
C TRP A 207 -10.20 6.62 -7.51
N LEU A 208 -9.79 7.85 -7.81
CA LEU A 208 -8.42 8.16 -8.20
C LEU A 208 -7.80 9.14 -7.20
N THR A 209 -6.58 8.89 -6.75
CA THR A 209 -5.83 9.83 -5.91
C THR A 209 -4.88 10.65 -6.78
N ASP A 210 -5.15 11.95 -6.88
CA ASP A 210 -4.29 12.92 -7.57
C ASP A 210 -3.35 13.54 -6.54
N SER A 211 -2.06 13.30 -6.72
CA SER A 211 -1.01 13.45 -5.72
C SER A 211 0.04 14.47 -6.16
N LYS A 212 0.80 15.02 -5.22
CA LYS A 212 1.97 15.85 -5.55
C LYS A 212 3.27 15.05 -5.65
N SER A 213 3.19 13.71 -5.59
CA SER A 213 4.35 12.81 -5.58
C SER A 213 5.22 12.94 -6.83
N GLY A 214 4.62 12.87 -8.03
CA GLY A 214 5.34 13.04 -9.29
C GLY A 214 6.10 14.36 -9.39
N TRP A 215 5.44 15.48 -9.11
CA TRP A 215 6.08 16.80 -9.10
C TRP A 215 7.18 16.90 -8.04
N GLY A 216 6.90 16.41 -6.82
CA GLY A 216 7.86 16.44 -5.72
C GLY A 216 9.13 15.64 -6.01
N ARG A 217 9.02 14.54 -6.76
CA ARG A 217 10.14 13.71 -7.23
C ARG A 217 10.74 14.17 -8.56
N GLN A 218 10.29 15.30 -9.10
CA GLN A 218 10.74 15.84 -10.39
C GLN A 218 10.49 14.91 -11.58
N ILE A 219 9.51 14.02 -11.47
CA ILE A 219 9.05 13.17 -12.58
C ILE A 219 8.29 14.02 -13.60
N VAL A 220 7.57 15.04 -13.12
CA VAL A 220 6.92 16.07 -13.93
C VAL A 220 7.45 17.45 -13.57
N GLU A 221 7.56 18.33 -14.57
CA GLU A 221 8.19 19.65 -14.41
C GLU A 221 7.19 20.79 -14.22
N PHE A 222 5.92 20.56 -14.57
CA PHE A 222 4.87 21.56 -14.40
C PHE A 222 4.43 21.66 -12.94
N ALA A 223 4.13 22.89 -12.48
CA ALA A 223 3.59 23.10 -11.14
C ALA A 223 2.21 22.40 -11.01
N PRO A 224 1.92 21.70 -9.88
CA PRO A 224 0.63 21.07 -9.69
C PRO A 224 -0.50 22.09 -9.83
N PRO A 225 -1.51 21.82 -10.68
CA PRO A 225 -2.57 22.79 -10.97
C PRO A 225 -3.55 22.96 -9.79
N THR A 226 -3.62 21.98 -8.89
CA THR A 226 -4.54 21.96 -7.74
C THR A 226 -3.91 21.31 -6.51
N ASN A 227 -4.60 21.40 -5.37
CA ASN A 227 -4.25 20.64 -4.17
C ASN A 227 -4.43 19.13 -4.40
N PRO A 228 -3.65 18.27 -3.71
CA PRO A 228 -3.89 16.84 -3.72
C PRO A 228 -5.35 16.50 -3.42
N SER A 229 -5.95 15.66 -4.24
CA SER A 229 -7.39 15.45 -4.28
C SER A 229 -7.75 14.01 -4.61
N VAL A 230 -8.98 13.63 -4.30
CA VAL A 230 -9.60 12.37 -4.73
C VAL A 230 -10.68 12.69 -5.73
N TYR A 231 -10.64 11.99 -6.87
CA TYR A 231 -11.65 12.08 -7.91
C TYR A 231 -12.50 10.81 -7.92
N PHE A 232 -13.82 10.99 -7.97
CA PHE A 232 -14.76 9.95 -8.35
C PHE A 232 -15.06 10.07 -9.85
N VAL A 233 -15.02 8.95 -10.57
CA VAL A 233 -15.32 8.88 -12.01
C VAL A 233 -16.37 7.80 -12.25
N GLU A 234 -17.56 8.23 -12.71
CA GLU A 234 -18.61 7.30 -13.11
C GLU A 234 -18.23 6.60 -14.40
N ARG A 235 -18.08 5.27 -14.38
CA ARG A 235 -17.53 4.52 -15.53
C ARG A 235 -18.40 4.61 -16.79
N SER A 236 -19.72 4.69 -16.65
CA SER A 236 -20.65 4.71 -17.80
C SER A 236 -20.62 6.01 -18.59
N THR A 237 -20.30 7.13 -17.95
CA THR A 237 -20.36 8.47 -18.57
C THR A 237 -19.04 9.23 -18.53
N PHE A 238 -18.05 8.71 -17.78
CA PHE A 238 -16.83 9.42 -17.39
C PHE A 238 -17.08 10.74 -16.67
N ARG A 239 -18.28 10.92 -16.10
CA ARG A 239 -18.58 12.07 -15.26
C ARG A 239 -17.66 12.04 -14.04
N THR A 240 -16.77 13.02 -14.00
CA THR A 240 -15.72 13.15 -13.00
C THR A 240 -16.09 14.21 -11.99
N LYS A 241 -15.76 13.99 -10.72
CA LYS A 241 -15.98 14.94 -9.64
C LYS A 241 -14.88 14.84 -8.58
N VAL A 242 -14.35 15.98 -8.14
CA VAL A 242 -13.53 16.05 -6.92
C VAL A 242 -14.43 15.79 -5.71
N VAL A 243 -14.10 14.76 -4.93
CA VAL A 243 -14.88 14.34 -3.76
C VAL A 243 -14.17 14.60 -2.43
N TYR A 244 -12.85 14.79 -2.47
CA TYR A 244 -12.03 15.13 -1.30
C TYR A 244 -10.79 15.91 -1.75
N THR A 245 -10.31 16.83 -0.92
CA THR A 245 -9.10 17.61 -1.15
C THR A 245 -8.37 17.78 0.19
N THR A 246 -7.04 17.79 0.15
CA THR A 246 -6.20 17.96 1.34
C THR A 246 -5.03 18.92 1.11
N THR A 247 -4.49 19.46 2.20
CA THR A 247 -3.21 20.17 2.22
C THR A 247 -2.01 19.25 2.45
N GLY A 248 -2.26 17.99 2.84
CA GLY A 248 -1.28 16.92 2.98
C GLY A 248 -0.87 16.36 1.62
N ASN A 249 -0.94 15.04 1.48
CA ASN A 249 -0.78 14.35 0.19
C ASN A 249 -1.71 13.14 0.18
N THR A 250 -2.45 12.95 -0.91
CA THR A 250 -3.19 11.71 -1.17
C THR A 250 -2.21 10.64 -1.64
N ASN A 251 -2.50 9.39 -1.31
CA ASN A 251 -1.65 8.25 -1.63
C ASN A 251 -2.51 7.04 -2.06
N GLY A 252 -2.48 5.93 -1.33
CA GLY A 252 -3.41 4.82 -1.55
C GLY A 252 -4.89 5.21 -1.42
N ILE A 253 -5.77 4.32 -1.86
CA ILE A 253 -7.21 4.43 -1.70
C ILE A 253 -7.85 3.04 -1.71
N ALA A 254 -8.85 2.83 -0.85
CA ALA A 254 -9.57 1.56 -0.83
C ALA A 254 -11.03 1.75 -0.45
N ILE A 255 -11.89 0.88 -0.96
CA ILE A 255 -13.33 0.89 -0.64
C ILE A 255 -13.72 -0.40 0.09
N SER A 256 -14.55 -0.24 1.12
CA SER A 256 -15.16 -1.36 1.86
C SER A 256 -15.97 -2.29 0.96
N PRO A 257 -16.17 -3.57 1.34
CA PRO A 257 -16.83 -4.54 0.48
C PRO A 257 -18.28 -4.21 0.12
N ASP A 258 -19.00 -3.53 1.03
CA ASP A 258 -20.36 -3.05 0.79
C ASP A 258 -20.39 -1.71 0.02
N GLY A 259 -19.23 -1.11 -0.22
CA GLY A 259 -19.03 0.17 -0.88
C GLY A 259 -19.42 1.39 -0.03
N ASN A 260 -19.77 1.23 1.25
CA ASN A 260 -20.35 2.30 2.06
C ASN A 260 -19.30 3.15 2.76
N THR A 261 -18.09 2.64 2.90
CA THR A 261 -16.93 3.36 3.46
C THR A 261 -15.78 3.44 2.47
N LEU A 262 -15.20 4.62 2.30
CA LEU A 262 -13.97 4.87 1.56
C LEU A 262 -12.83 5.19 2.54
N PHE A 263 -11.66 4.59 2.35
CA PHE A 263 -10.47 4.76 3.17
C PHE A 263 -9.39 5.50 2.37
N ILE A 264 -8.87 6.58 2.95
CA ILE A 264 -7.86 7.44 2.31
C ILE A 264 -6.72 7.71 3.32
N PRO A 265 -5.54 7.09 3.15
CA PRO A 265 -4.34 7.52 3.86
C PRO A 265 -3.87 8.89 3.37
N GLU A 266 -3.39 9.70 4.31
CA GLU A 266 -2.65 10.92 4.01
C GLU A 266 -1.17 10.76 4.34
N THR A 267 -0.32 11.15 3.40
CA THR A 267 1.15 11.02 3.49
C THR A 267 1.85 12.37 3.49
N GLY A 268 1.22 13.39 4.06
CA GLY A 268 1.75 14.76 4.16
C GLY A 268 3.07 14.88 4.95
N VAL A 269 3.43 13.85 5.71
CA VAL A 269 4.76 13.67 6.34
C VAL A 269 5.89 13.58 5.32
N SER A 270 5.61 13.10 4.10
CA SER A 270 6.59 12.92 3.04
C SER A 270 6.69 14.19 2.17
N LYS A 271 7.82 14.90 2.22
CA LYS A 271 8.11 16.04 1.34
C LYS A 271 9.30 15.72 0.45
N TYR A 272 9.21 16.06 -0.83
CA TYR A 272 10.23 15.71 -1.83
C TYR A 272 10.96 16.92 -2.42
N PHE A 273 10.45 18.15 -2.23
CA PHE A 273 11.13 19.37 -2.68
C PHE A 273 11.16 20.46 -1.57
N PRO A 274 12.26 20.56 -0.77
CA PRO A 274 13.37 19.61 -0.68
C PRO A 274 12.93 18.29 -0.01
N LYS A 275 13.66 17.20 -0.30
CA LYS A 275 13.41 15.89 0.32
C LYS A 275 13.61 15.98 1.84
N ARG A 276 12.52 15.87 2.60
CA ARG A 276 12.54 15.85 4.07
C ARG A 276 11.30 15.16 4.63
N THR A 277 11.47 14.54 5.79
CA THR A 277 10.35 14.12 6.63
C THR A 277 9.86 15.32 7.43
N ASP A 278 8.58 15.65 7.34
CA ASP A 278 7.94 16.67 8.19
C ASP A 278 7.39 16.00 9.46
N PRO A 279 7.95 16.26 10.66
CA PRO A 279 7.51 15.59 11.87
C PRO A 279 6.06 15.89 12.26
N TYR A 280 5.48 16.98 11.74
CA TYR A 280 4.08 17.37 11.98
C TYR A 280 3.19 17.09 10.76
N GLY A 281 3.72 16.47 9.71
CA GLY A 281 2.95 16.14 8.52
C GLY A 281 1.96 15.01 8.76
N MET A 282 0.90 15.01 7.96
CA MET A 282 -0.20 14.04 8.05
C MET A 282 0.27 12.61 7.77
N ARG A 283 -0.30 11.67 8.52
CA ARG A 283 -0.07 10.21 8.50
C ARG A 283 -1.36 9.41 8.68
N GLN A 284 -2.48 10.11 8.85
CA GLN A 284 -3.75 9.55 9.27
C GLN A 284 -4.33 8.70 8.15
N LEU A 285 -4.94 7.58 8.52
CA LEU A 285 -5.91 6.89 7.69
C LEU A 285 -7.30 7.45 8.01
N TRP A 286 -7.91 8.11 7.05
CA TRP A 286 -9.27 8.61 7.15
C TRP A 286 -10.25 7.60 6.60
N ALA A 287 -11.43 7.50 7.22
CA ALA A 287 -12.59 6.84 6.66
C ALA A 287 -13.71 7.85 6.40
N PHE A 288 -14.50 7.60 5.36
CA PHE A 288 -15.62 8.44 4.95
C PHE A 288 -16.82 7.58 4.59
N ASP A 289 -18.01 8.04 4.95
CA ASP A 289 -19.24 7.45 4.45
C ASP A 289 -19.46 7.88 3.00
N VAL A 290 -19.77 6.91 2.14
CA VAL A 290 -20.03 7.08 0.72
C VAL A 290 -21.52 7.19 0.48
N SER A 291 -21.96 8.27 -0.16
CA SER A 291 -23.38 8.45 -0.49
C SER A 291 -23.90 7.37 -1.44
N LYS A 292 -25.22 7.18 -1.50
CA LYS A 292 -25.85 6.26 -2.46
C LYS A 292 -25.50 6.56 -3.93
N SER A 293 -25.26 7.83 -4.26
CA SER A 293 -24.83 8.26 -5.60
C SER A 293 -23.31 8.13 -5.81
N ARG A 294 -22.56 7.63 -4.81
CA ARG A 294 -21.10 7.54 -4.70
C ARG A 294 -20.35 8.88 -4.70
N SER A 295 -20.85 9.86 -5.43
CA SER A 295 -20.20 11.15 -5.70
C SER A 295 -20.18 12.15 -4.53
N VAL A 296 -20.51 11.75 -3.30
CA VAL A 296 -20.41 12.61 -2.10
C VAL A 296 -19.86 11.79 -0.94
N LEU A 297 -18.82 12.32 -0.30
CA LEU A 297 -18.25 11.79 0.93
C LEU A 297 -18.76 12.60 2.12
N SER A 298 -18.99 11.92 3.24
CA SER A 298 -19.48 12.53 4.48
C SER A 298 -18.89 11.82 5.70
N ASN A 299 -19.11 12.38 6.90
CA ASN A 299 -18.69 11.78 8.17
C ASN A 299 -17.21 11.38 8.20
N GLN A 300 -16.32 12.30 7.78
CA GLN A 300 -14.87 12.12 7.89
C GLN A 300 -14.49 11.73 9.32
N ARG A 301 -13.85 10.58 9.46
CA ARG A 301 -13.47 10.03 10.76
C ARG A 301 -12.03 9.54 10.73
N PHE A 302 -11.28 9.92 11.76
CA PHE A 302 -9.92 9.44 11.98
C PHE A 302 -10.02 7.97 12.36
N LEU A 303 -9.56 7.08 11.48
CA LEU A 303 -9.68 5.65 11.70
C LEU A 303 -8.45 5.11 12.44
N SER A 304 -7.27 5.39 11.89
CA SER A 304 -6.02 4.85 12.45
C SER A 304 -4.83 5.71 12.09
N ASN A 305 -3.72 5.46 12.77
CA ASN A 305 -2.42 6.06 12.47
C ASN A 305 -1.34 4.97 12.58
N PRO A 306 -0.37 4.91 11.64
CA PRO A 306 0.60 3.84 11.58
C PRO A 306 1.48 3.74 12.81
N ILE A 307 1.82 2.50 13.17
CA ILE A 307 2.82 2.18 14.19
C ILE A 307 4.20 2.73 13.77
N SER A 308 4.49 2.67 12.47
CA SER A 308 5.74 3.15 11.88
C SER A 308 5.52 3.89 10.56
N TYR A 309 6.17 5.04 10.43
CA TYR A 309 6.23 5.89 9.25
C TYR A 309 4.87 6.44 8.76
N PHE A 310 4.32 5.93 7.65
CA PHE A 310 3.00 6.29 7.15
C PHE A 310 2.39 5.09 6.43
N TYR A 311 1.10 5.17 6.10
CA TYR A 311 0.45 4.20 5.21
C TYR A 311 0.53 4.67 3.77
N ASP A 312 1.15 3.85 2.92
CA ASP A 312 1.37 4.13 1.50
C ASP A 312 0.19 3.56 0.69
N GLY A 313 0.35 2.41 0.04
CA GLY A 313 -0.74 1.65 -0.56
C GLY A 313 -1.66 1.01 0.48
N VAL A 314 -2.97 1.02 0.20
CA VAL A 314 -4.01 0.44 1.06
C VAL A 314 -4.94 -0.44 0.22
N ARG A 315 -5.28 -1.62 0.73
CA ARG A 315 -6.26 -2.53 0.13
C ARG A 315 -7.19 -3.10 1.19
N VAL A 316 -8.44 -3.38 0.81
CA VAL A 316 -9.44 -3.97 1.70
C VAL A 316 -9.76 -5.39 1.26
N SER A 317 -9.68 -6.34 2.18
CA SER A 317 -9.99 -7.74 1.91
C SER A 317 -11.50 -7.96 1.74
N ARG A 318 -11.87 -9.14 1.25
CA ARG A 318 -13.26 -9.60 1.13
C ARG A 318 -14.10 -9.34 2.38
N HIS A 319 -13.55 -9.58 3.56
CA HIS A 319 -14.26 -9.46 4.84
C HIS A 319 -14.07 -8.09 5.51
N GLY A 320 -13.48 -7.12 4.81
CA GLY A 320 -13.38 -5.74 5.28
C GLY A 320 -12.11 -5.40 6.08
N LEU A 321 -11.20 -6.35 6.29
CA LEU A 321 -9.90 -6.06 6.90
C LEU A 321 -9.09 -5.15 6.00
N ILE A 322 -8.39 -4.18 6.58
CA ILE A 322 -7.60 -3.19 5.84
C ILE A 322 -6.14 -3.56 5.92
N PHE A 323 -5.47 -3.71 4.78
CA PHE A 323 -4.04 -4.00 4.68
C PHE A 323 -3.32 -2.76 4.17
N CYS A 324 -2.38 -2.25 4.95
CA CYS A 324 -1.68 -1.01 4.64
C CYS A 324 -0.17 -1.25 4.56
N GLY A 325 0.46 -0.87 3.45
CA GLY A 325 1.91 -0.78 3.37
C GLY A 325 2.42 0.26 4.36
N ALA A 326 3.24 -0.15 5.31
CA ALA A 326 3.73 0.65 6.42
C ALA A 326 5.27 0.64 6.49
N GLY A 327 5.82 1.43 7.41
CA GLY A 327 7.27 1.62 7.53
C GLY A 327 8.09 0.33 7.67
N ASP A 328 7.51 -0.75 8.17
CA ASP A 328 8.20 -2.05 8.29
C ASP A 328 7.22 -3.23 8.18
N GLY A 329 6.59 -3.30 7.01
CA GLY A 329 5.70 -4.39 6.66
C GLY A 329 4.28 -3.91 6.36
N VAL A 330 3.34 -4.83 6.39
CA VAL A 330 1.93 -4.57 6.12
C VAL A 330 1.16 -4.65 7.42
N ASP A 331 0.62 -3.53 7.88
CA ASP A 331 -0.28 -3.49 9.02
C ASP A 331 -1.66 -3.99 8.58
N VAL A 332 -2.26 -4.90 9.36
CA VAL A 332 -3.61 -5.40 9.16
C VAL A 332 -4.52 -4.79 10.22
N LEU A 333 -5.51 -4.01 9.78
CA LEU A 333 -6.37 -3.20 10.63
C LEU A 333 -7.80 -3.75 10.66
N ASP A 334 -8.41 -3.63 11.84
CA ASP A 334 -9.85 -3.75 12.03
C ASP A 334 -10.55 -2.46 11.56
N PRO A 335 -11.47 -2.52 10.57
CA PRO A 335 -12.16 -1.33 10.05
C PRO A 335 -13.11 -0.68 11.06
N ASP A 336 -13.57 -1.42 12.07
CA ASP A 336 -14.56 -0.94 13.04
C ASP A 336 -13.87 -0.23 14.21
N THR A 337 -12.82 -0.84 14.77
CA THR A 337 -12.10 -0.26 15.91
C THR A 337 -10.93 0.63 15.50
N GLY A 338 -10.43 0.48 14.26
CA GLY A 338 -9.22 1.16 13.78
C GLY A 338 -7.91 0.61 14.34
N TYR A 339 -7.96 -0.48 15.12
CA TYR A 339 -6.77 -1.08 15.72
C TYR A 339 -5.98 -1.90 14.71
N THR A 340 -4.65 -1.80 14.79
CA THR A 340 -3.74 -2.74 14.16
C THR A 340 -3.80 -4.07 14.88
N LEU A 341 -4.25 -5.11 14.19
CA LEU A 341 -4.34 -6.48 14.71
C LEU A 341 -2.97 -7.15 14.70
N GLY A 342 -2.18 -6.90 13.66
CA GLY A 342 -0.83 -7.41 13.48
C GLY A 342 -0.14 -6.81 12.26
N THR A 343 1.14 -7.12 12.12
CA THR A 343 1.98 -6.69 10.99
C THR A 343 2.63 -7.90 10.34
N ILE A 344 2.53 -7.98 9.01
CA ILE A 344 3.26 -8.93 8.17
C ILE A 344 4.58 -8.28 7.76
N ARG A 345 5.71 -8.88 8.15
CA ARG A 345 7.04 -8.27 8.08
C ARG A 345 7.73 -8.60 6.75
N VAL A 346 8.60 -7.69 6.29
CA VAL A 346 9.38 -7.83 5.04
C VAL A 346 10.89 -7.83 5.28
N GLY A 347 11.34 -8.28 6.46
CA GLY A 347 12.77 -8.48 6.75
C GLY A 347 13.45 -7.39 7.58
N GLY A 348 12.74 -6.76 8.52
CA GLY A 348 13.40 -6.19 9.70
C GLY A 348 14.31 -4.98 9.48
N GLY A 349 13.73 -3.86 9.04
CA GLY A 349 14.43 -2.58 8.89
C GLY A 349 15.28 -2.43 7.62
N GLU A 350 15.64 -3.52 6.93
CA GLU A 350 16.42 -3.49 5.68
C GLU A 350 15.58 -3.26 4.41
N ASN A 351 14.27 -3.50 4.49
CA ASN A 351 13.32 -3.39 3.38
C ASN A 351 12.11 -2.56 3.81
N GLY A 352 11.23 -2.23 2.86
CA GLY A 352 9.99 -1.50 3.16
C GLY A 352 8.84 -1.99 2.32
N ALA A 353 7.68 -2.19 2.95
CA ALA A 353 6.44 -2.47 2.24
C ALA A 353 5.83 -1.16 1.73
N VAL A 354 5.36 -1.17 0.49
CA VAL A 354 4.75 0.01 -0.14
C VAL A 354 3.29 -0.29 -0.45
N SER A 355 3.00 -1.38 -1.16
CA SER A 355 1.62 -1.75 -1.49
C SER A 355 1.46 -3.27 -1.56
N VAL A 356 0.21 -3.73 -1.68
CA VAL A 356 -0.13 -5.16 -1.72
C VAL A 356 -1.11 -5.50 -2.84
N ALA A 357 -1.03 -6.73 -3.33
CA ALA A 357 -2.05 -7.34 -4.19
C ALA A 357 -2.55 -8.64 -3.55
N PHE A 358 -3.87 -8.86 -3.55
CA PHE A 358 -4.47 -10.07 -3.00
C PHE A 358 -4.63 -11.18 -4.05
N GLY A 359 -4.28 -12.40 -3.65
CA GLY A 359 -4.88 -13.63 -4.17
C GLY A 359 -5.96 -14.13 -3.22
N GLU A 360 -6.39 -15.39 -3.36
CA GLU A 360 -7.45 -15.92 -2.49
C GLU A 360 -6.95 -16.16 -1.07
N HIS A 361 -5.93 -16.99 -0.89
CA HIS A 361 -5.32 -17.34 0.41
C HIS A 361 -3.86 -16.92 0.45
N GLU A 362 -3.56 -15.81 -0.22
CA GLU A 362 -2.22 -15.30 -0.43
C GLU A 362 -2.26 -13.80 -0.73
N LEU A 363 -1.12 -13.15 -0.56
CA LEU A 363 -0.92 -11.80 -1.03
C LEU A 363 0.53 -11.59 -1.48
N TRP A 364 0.74 -10.61 -2.33
CA TRP A 364 2.06 -10.12 -2.69
C TRP A 364 2.27 -8.75 -2.05
N ILE A 365 3.43 -8.56 -1.45
CA ILE A 365 3.89 -7.27 -0.92
C ILE A 365 4.95 -6.76 -1.87
N VAL A 366 4.76 -5.55 -2.39
CA VAL A 366 5.74 -4.88 -3.25
C VAL A 366 6.27 -3.65 -2.53
N GLY A 367 7.57 -3.41 -2.65
CA GLY A 367 8.18 -2.22 -2.08
C GLY A 367 9.69 -2.16 -2.24
N LYS A 368 10.37 -1.53 -1.28
CA LYS A 368 11.83 -1.35 -1.31
C LYS A 368 12.52 -2.66 -0.99
N GLY A 369 13.38 -3.11 -1.89
CA GLY A 369 14.06 -4.41 -1.80
C GLY A 369 13.38 -5.52 -2.62
N GLY A 370 12.20 -5.27 -3.20
CA GLY A 370 11.58 -6.12 -4.21
C GLY A 370 10.18 -6.63 -3.84
N VAL A 371 9.96 -7.93 -3.99
CA VAL A 371 8.61 -8.55 -3.90
C VAL A 371 8.63 -9.71 -2.92
N TRP A 372 7.66 -9.72 -2.00
CA TRP A 372 7.39 -10.84 -1.09
C TRP A 372 6.08 -11.52 -1.45
N HIS A 373 6.04 -12.84 -1.32
CA HIS A 373 4.84 -13.63 -1.48
C HIS A 373 4.47 -14.24 -0.12
N VAL A 374 3.30 -13.86 0.37
CA VAL A 374 2.72 -14.41 1.59
C VAL A 374 1.70 -15.46 1.19
N LYS A 375 1.99 -16.72 1.49
CA LYS A 375 1.19 -17.89 1.09
C LYS A 375 0.49 -18.49 2.30
N GLY A 376 -0.58 -19.25 2.07
CA GLY A 376 -1.22 -20.07 3.11
C GLY A 376 -2.00 -19.28 4.16
N ILE A 377 -2.44 -18.07 3.81
CA ILE A 377 -3.26 -17.22 4.67
C ILE A 377 -4.62 -17.90 4.91
N GLN A 378 -5.02 -18.00 6.17
CA GLN A 378 -6.27 -18.66 6.57
C GLN A 378 -7.52 -17.95 6.02
N GLU A 379 -7.55 -16.62 6.11
CA GLU A 379 -8.61 -15.79 5.54
C GLU A 379 -8.58 -15.78 4.01
N ARG A 380 -9.77 -15.71 3.40
CA ARG A 380 -9.89 -15.50 1.95
C ARG A 380 -9.88 -14.01 1.65
N LEU A 381 -8.79 -13.50 1.09
CA LEU A 381 -8.53 -12.08 0.90
C LEU A 381 -9.19 -11.49 -0.35
N ALA A 382 -9.11 -12.19 -1.49
CA ALA A 382 -9.63 -11.70 -2.76
C ALA A 382 -11.14 -11.41 -2.73
N ARG A 383 -11.50 -10.25 -3.31
CA ARG A 383 -12.88 -9.83 -3.56
C ARG A 383 -13.42 -10.55 -4.81
N GLU A 384 -14.73 -10.60 -4.95
CA GLU A 384 -15.38 -11.27 -6.10
C GLU A 384 -15.42 -10.42 -7.37
N TRP A 385 -15.17 -9.10 -7.27
CA TRP A 385 -15.25 -8.14 -8.37
C TRP A 385 -13.87 -7.59 -8.75
#